data_AF-A0A537R9B3-F1
#
_entry.id   AF-A0A537R9B3-F1
#
_cell.length_a   1.000
_cell.length_b   1.000
_cell.length_c   1.000
_cell.angle_alpha   90.00
_cell.angle_beta   90.00
_cell.angle_gamma   90.00
#
_symmetry.space_group_name_H-M   'P 1'
#
loop_
_entity.id
_entity.type
_entity.pdbx_description
1 polymer ?
#
loop_
_entity_poly.entity_id
_entity_poly.type
_entity_poly.pdbx_seq_one_letter_code
_entity_poly.pdbx_strand_id
1 'polypeptide(L)' 'MTWAVILALGLVSGTLSGIVGFGASIMLMPVLMLAFGPLEAVPIMAIAALLANFSRVVVWWREVDWRANTYYC' A
#
# COMPACT_ATOMS: atom_id res chain seq x y z
N MET A 1 -3.04 21.29 8.19
CA MET A 1 -1.63 20.82 8.14
C MET A 1 -1.50 19.30 8.15
N THR A 2 -2.23 18.59 9.02
CA THR A 2 -2.16 17.11 9.14
C THR A 2 -2.41 16.37 7.83
N TRP A 3 -3.41 16.77 7.05
CA TRP A 3 -3.73 16.15 5.75
C TRP A 3 -2.60 16.26 4.71
N ALA A 4 -1.91 17.39 4.65
CA ALA A 4 -0.79 17.57 3.73
C ALA A 4 0.41 16.67 4.10
N VAL A 5 0.63 16.47 5.41
CA VAL A 5 1.66 15.56 5.93
C VAL A 5 1.32 14.11 5.60
N ILE A 6 0.06 13.71 5.80
CA ILE A 6 -0.42 12.36 5.45
C ILE A 6 -0.29 12.10 3.96
N LEU A 7 -0.65 13.07 3.11
CA LEU A 7 -0.50 12.96 1.65
C LEU A 7 0.97 12.82 1.24
N ALA A 8 1.86 13.66 1.78
CA ALA A 8 3.28 13.60 1.49
C ALA A 8 3.88 12.25 1.93
N LEU A 9 3.56 11.79 3.14
CA LEU A 9 4.02 10.50 3.66
C LEU A 9 3.46 9.32 2.85
N GLY A 10 2.19 9.37 2.47
CA GLY A 10 1.58 8.35 1.61
C GLY A 10 2.24 8.26 0.23
N LEU A 11 2.56 9.40 -0.38
CA LEU A 11 3.31 9.47 -1.64
C LEU A 11 4.72 8.89 -1.51
N VAL A 12 5.45 9.27 -0.45
CA VAL A 12 6.81 8.78 -0.21
C VAL A 12 6.79 7.28 0.10
N SER A 13 5.90 6.82 0.98
CA SER A 13 5.80 5.39 1.30
C SER A 13 5.33 4.57 0.10
N GLY A 14 4.42 5.12 -0.71
CA GLY A 14 3.88 4.46 -1.90
C GLY A 14 4.93 4.29 -2.99
N THR A 15 5.71 5.34 -3.27
CA THR A 15 6.82 5.28 -4.23
C THR A 15 7.94 4.34 -3.77
N LEU A 16 8.35 4.42 -2.50
CA LEU A 16 9.34 3.51 -1.93
C LEU A 16 8.88 2.06 -1.96
N SER A 17 7.62 1.79 -1.59
CA SER A 17 7.08 0.43 -1.63
C SER A 17 6.87 -0.08 -3.05
N GLY A 18 6.67 0.80 -4.04
CA GLY A 18 6.66 0.43 -5.45
C GLY A 18 8.03 -0.04 -5.95
N ILE A 19 9.11 0.59 -5.47
CA ILE A 19 10.49 0.25 -5.82
C ILE A 19 10.98 -1.00 -5.09
N VAL A 20 10.80 -1.05 -3.76
CA VAL A 20 11.33 -2.11 -2.89
C VAL A 20 10.41 -3.34 -2.87
N GLY A 21 9.12 -3.16 -3.17
CA GLY A 21 8.12 -4.24 -3.13
C GLY A 21 7.64 -4.61 -1.71
N PHE A 22 8.14 -3.97 -0.65
CA PHE A 22 7.71 -4.21 0.73
C PHE A 22 7.84 -2.93 1.58
N GLY A 23 7.11 -2.86 2.69
CA GLY A 23 7.32 -1.84 3.72
C GLY A 23 6.41 -0.62 3.71
N ALA A 24 5.54 -0.43 2.70
CA ALA A 24 4.53 0.66 2.72
C ALA A 24 3.74 0.68 4.03
N SER A 25 3.31 -0.50 4.49
CA SER A 25 2.46 -0.61 5.66
C SER A 25 3.17 -0.27 6.96
N ILE A 26 4.45 -0.59 7.07
CA ILE A 26 5.26 -0.33 8.26
C ILE A 26 5.51 1.17 8.40
N MET A 27 5.68 1.89 7.29
CA MET A 27 5.89 3.35 7.29
C MET A 27 4.58 4.13 7.53
N LEU A 28 3.46 3.70 6.94
CA LEU A 28 2.17 4.40 7.04
C LEU A 28 1.46 4.19 8.39
N MET A 29 1.62 3.02 9.01
CA MET A 29 0.91 2.64 10.23
C MET A 29 1.12 3.59 11.42
N PRO A 30 2.35 3.98 11.82
CA PRO A 30 2.55 4.88 12.96
C PRO A 30 1.95 6.27 12.70
N VAL A 31 2.03 6.76 11.46
CA VAL A 31 1.48 8.05 11.06
C VAL A 31 -0.05 8.05 11.12
N LEU A 32 -0.67 6.97 10.62
CA LEU A 32 -2.13 6.82 10.64
C LEU A 32 -2.67 6.59 12.05
N MET A 33 -1.98 5.81 12.89
CA MET A 33 -2.35 5.64 14.30
C MET A 33 -2.31 6.97 15.06
N LEU A 34 -1.30 7.81 14.82
CA LEU A 34 -1.20 9.12 15.46
C LEU A 34 -2.26 10.12 14.95
N ALA A 35 -2.72 9.98 13.70
CA ALA A 35 -3.67 10.92 13.09
C ALA A 35 -5.15 10.56 13.32
N PHE A 36 -5.50 9.27 13.27
CA PHE A 36 -6.90 8.79 13.29
C PHE A 36 -7.19 7.86 14.48
N GLY A 37 -6.17 7.45 15.23
CA GLY A 37 -6.31 6.44 16.27
C GLY A 37 -6.31 5.00 15.72
N PRO A 38 -6.08 4.01 16.59
CA PRO A 38 -5.83 2.62 16.19
C PRO A 38 -7.04 1.95 15.51
N LEU A 39 -8.26 2.24 15.96
CA LEU A 39 -9.48 1.64 15.43
C LEU A 39 -9.74 2.03 13.97
N GLU A 40 -9.46 3.28 13.60
CA GLU A 40 -9.66 3.79 12.24
C GLU A 40 -8.44 3.52 11.34
N ALA A 41 -7.23 3.50 11.91
CA ALA A 41 -6.00 3.26 11.16
C ALA A 41 -5.97 1.86 10.52
N VAL A 42 -6.44 0.82 11.21
CA VAL A 42 -6.44 -0.57 10.72
C VAL A 42 -7.23 -0.74 9.41
N PRO A 43 -8.51 -0.31 9.30
CA PRO A 43 -9.26 -0.44 8.05
C PRO A 43 -8.71 0.45 6.92
N ILE A 44 -8.24 1.67 7.22
CA ILE A 44 -7.59 2.53 6.23
C ILE A 44 -6.34 1.83 5.67
N MET A 45 -5.53 1.24 6.55
CA MET A 45 -4.35 0.46 6.19
C MET A 45 -4.67 -0.76 5.34
N ALA A 46 -5.76 -1.47 5.64
CA ALA A 46 -6.19 -2.63 4.87
C ALA A 46 -6.51 -2.24 3.41
N ILE A 47 -7.26 -1.16 3.22
CA ILE A 47 -7.59 -0.64 1.89
C ILE A 47 -6.33 -0.16 1.17
N ALA A 48 -5.47 0.58 1.86
CA ALA A 48 -4.21 1.07 1.29
C ALA A 48 -3.29 -0.09 0.83
N ALA A 49 -3.18 -1.14 1.64
CA ALA A 49 -2.40 -2.33 1.30
C ALA A 49 -2.98 -3.10 0.11
N LEU A 50 -4.31 -3.24 0.05
CA LEU A 50 -4.99 -3.84 -1.11
C LEU A 50 -4.69 -3.06 -2.39
N LEU A 51 -4.84 -1.74 -2.36
CA LEU A 51 -4.56 -0.86 -3.50
C LEU A 51 -3.08 -0.92 -3.91
N ALA A 52 -2.16 -0.97 -2.95
CA ALA A 52 -0.72 -1.08 -3.22
C ALA A 52 -0.32 -2.43 -3.83
N ASN A 53 -1.00 -3.52 -3.46
CA ASN A 53 -0.80 -4.81 -4.09
C ASN A 53 -1.42 -4.85 -5.49
N PHE A 54 -2.62 -4.29 -5.64
CA PHE A 54 -3.30 -4.20 -6.92
C PHE A 54 -2.50 -3.37 -7.93
N SER A 55 -1.93 -2.23 -7.52
CA SER A 55 -1.10 -1.41 -8.40
C SER A 55 0.12 -2.18 -8.91
N ARG A 56 0.74 -3.04 -8.10
CA ARG A 56 1.83 -3.91 -8.53
C ARG A 56 1.41 -4.92 -9.59
N VAL A 57 0.25 -5.55 -9.40
CA VAL A 57 -0.33 -6.47 -10.39
C VAL A 57 -0.64 -5.75 -11.70
N VAL A 58 -1.16 -4.52 -11.64
CA VAL A 58 -1.46 -3.71 -12.84
C VAL A 58 -0.17 -3.26 -13.54
N VAL A 59 0.85 -2.81 -12.80
CA VAL A 59 2.12 -2.36 -13.38
C VAL A 59 2.84 -3.49 -14.09
N TRP A 60 2.85 -4.69 -13.49
CA TRP A 60 3.50 -5.88 -14.05
C TRP A 60 2.53 -6.83 -14.77
N TRP A 61 1.37 -6.33 -15.20
CA TRP A 61 0.29 -7.16 -15.75
C TRP A 61 0.73 -8.01 -16.96
N ARG A 62 1.72 -7.51 -17.73
CA ARG A 62 2.25 -8.19 -18.91
C ARG A 62 3.19 -9.33 -18.57
N GLU A 63 3.87 -9.25 -17.43
CA GLU A 63 4.83 -10.22 -16.94
C GLU A 63 4.19 -11.26 -16.02
N VAL A 64 2.97 -10.98 -15.52
CA VAL A 64 2.16 -11.97 -14.80
C VAL A 64 1.73 -13.07 -15.77
N ASP A 65 2.20 -14.30 -15.52
CA ASP A 65 1.69 -15.49 -16.21
C ASP A 65 0.32 -15.87 -15.65
N TRP A 66 -0.72 -15.34 -16.30
CA TRP A 66 -2.11 -15.56 -15.92
C TRP A 66 -2.52 -17.03 -15.94
N ARG A 67 -1.91 -17.85 -16.82
CA ARG A 67 -2.24 -19.28 -16.88
C ARG A 67 -1.75 -19.96 -15.62
N ALA A 68 -0.48 -19.77 -15.26
CA ALA A 68 0.07 -20.30 -14.02
C ALA A 68 -0.74 -19.81 -12.80
N ASN A 69 -1.05 -18.51 -12.75
CA ASN A 69 -1.81 -17.93 -11.63
C ASN A 69 -3.18 -18.61 -11.44
N THR A 70 -3.93 -18.91 -12.51
CA THR A 70 -5.25 -19.56 -12.39
C THR A 70 -5.23 -21.04 -12.03
N TYR A 71 -4.12 -21.75 -12.26
CA TYR A 71 -4.03 -23.18 -11.95
C TYR A 71 -3.44 -23.46 -10.56
N TYR A 72 -2.63 -22.53 -10.01
CA TYR A 72 -1.92 -22.73 -8.75
C TYR A 72 -2.47 -21.91 -7.56
N CYS A 73 -3.18 -20.79 -7.80
CA CYS A 73 -3.83 -20.00 -6.75
C CYS A 73 -5.28 -20.43 -6.53
#